data_AF-A0A2H0E2H1-F1
#
_entry.id   AF-A0A2H0E2H1-F1
#
_cell.length_a   1.000
_cell.length_b   1.000
_cell.length_c   1.000
_cell.angle_alpha   90.00
_cell.angle_beta   90.00
_cell.angle_gamma   90.00
#
_symmetry.space_group_name_H-M   'P 1'
#
loop_
_entity.id
_entity.type
_entity.pdbx_description
1 polymer ?
#
loop_
_entity_poly.entity_id
_entity_poly.type
_entity_poly.pdbx_seq_one_letter_code
_entity_poly.pdbx_strand_id
1 'polypeptide(L)'
;MTRISKNRLDKSTSDRMFALFWRSLTRLGSQEETAEFFSDILSETEQVMIAKRYTAAILLAKGYNQTHIKKVLNLSYSTLGTVA
;
A
#
# COMPACT_ATOMS: atom_id res chain seq x y z
N MET A 1 -0.07 -11.23 5.75
CA MET A 1 0.27 -10.40 6.93
C MET A 1 1.77 -10.22 6.94
N THR A 2 2.24 -8.98 7.10
CA THR A 2 3.67 -8.66 7.15
C THR A 2 4.24 -9.11 8.50
N ARG A 3 5.41 -9.76 8.48
CA ARG A 3 6.11 -10.18 9.70
C ARG A 3 7.01 -9.04 10.15
N ILE A 4 6.49 -8.17 11.00
CA ILE A 4 7.29 -7.10 11.62
C ILE A 4 7.85 -7.62 12.95
N SER A 5 9.12 -7.31 13.22
CA SER A 5 9.78 -7.66 14.48
C SER A 5 9.05 -7.07 15.68
N LYS A 6 8.99 -7.81 16.79
CA LYS A 6 8.46 -7.31 18.08
C LYS A 6 9.38 -6.26 18.71
N ASN A 7 10.67 -6.29 18.35
CA ASN A 7 11.64 -5.31 18.80
C ASN A 7 11.46 -4.04 17.97
N ARG A 8 10.87 -3.02 18.59
CA ARG A 8 10.56 -1.75 17.92
C ARG A 8 11.84 -0.94 17.78
N LEU A 9 11.98 -0.27 16.64
CA LEU A 9 12.96 0.79 16.48
C LEU A 9 12.64 1.94 17.45
N ASP A 10 13.67 2.65 17.89
CA ASP A 10 13.44 3.90 18.61
C ASP A 10 12.75 4.92 17.68
N LYS A 11 12.02 5.86 18.31
CA LYS A 11 11.18 6.82 17.57
C LYS A 11 12.00 7.64 16.57
N SER A 12 13.21 8.08 16.96
CA SER A 12 14.03 8.93 16.10
C SER A 12 14.50 8.20 14.84
N THR A 13 14.90 6.94 14.97
CA THR A 13 15.28 6.09 13.85
C THR A 13 14.10 5.82 12.93
N SER A 14 12.92 5.49 13.49
CA SER A 14 11.72 5.23 12.68
C SER A 14 11.28 6.47 11.91
N ASP A 15 11.27 7.65 12.56
CA ASP A 15 10.85 8.91 11.94
C ASP A 15 11.80 9.27 10.78
N ARG A 16 13.11 9.12 10.99
CA ARG A 16 14.11 9.35 9.94
C ARG A 16 13.98 8.37 8.78
N MET A 17 13.73 7.09 9.07
CA MET A 17 13.51 6.06 8.05
C MET A 17 12.32 6.42 7.16
N PHE A 18 11.17 6.78 7.75
CA PHE A 18 10.00 7.19 6.98
C PHE A 18 10.21 8.50 6.22
N ALA A 19 10.89 9.48 6.82
CA ALA A 19 11.21 10.74 6.12
C ALA A 19 12.04 10.51 4.85
N LEU A 20 13.02 9.59 4.90
CA LEU A 20 13.79 9.20 3.71
C LEU A 20 12.91 8.52 2.67
N PHE A 21 12.06 7.57 3.09
CA PHE A 21 11.15 6.88 2.19
C PHE A 21 10.21 7.84 1.47
N TRP A 22 9.54 8.76 2.19
CA TRP A 22 8.65 9.75 1.60
C TRP A 22 9.37 10.71 0.66
N ARG A 23 10.57 11.17 1.03
CA ARG A 23 11.38 12.03 0.17
C ARG A 23 11.76 11.34 -1.14
N SER A 24 12.07 10.05 -1.11
CA SER A 24 12.34 9.29 -2.33
C SER A 24 11.11 9.23 -3.23
N LEU A 25 9.92 8.98 -2.69
CA LEU A 25 8.68 8.96 -3.48
C LEU A 25 8.38 10.32 -4.14
N THR A 26 8.66 11.44 -3.48
CA THR A 26 8.43 12.78 -4.07
C THR A 26 9.34 13.11 -5.26
N ARG A 27 10.37 12.31 -5.51
CA ARG A 27 11.32 12.53 -6.62
C ARG A 27 10.98 11.72 -7.87
N LEU A 28 10.08 10.75 -7.75
CA LEU A 28 9.63 9.93 -8.87
C LEU A 28 8.80 10.79 -9.82
N GLY A 29 9.24 10.91 -11.07
CA GLY A 29 8.67 11.84 -12.05
C GLY A 29 7.78 11.19 -13.10
N SER A 30 7.85 9.85 -13.26
CA SER A 30 7.05 9.12 -14.25
C SER A 30 6.41 7.86 -13.68
N GLN A 31 5.42 7.34 -14.43
CA GLN A 31 4.77 6.07 -14.10
C GLN A 31 5.76 4.91 -14.19
N GLU A 32 6.64 4.91 -15.18
CA GLU A 32 7.64 3.87 -15.40
C GLU A 32 8.67 3.85 -14.26
N GLU A 33 9.21 5.02 -13.88
CA GLU A 33 10.17 5.15 -12.78
C GLU A 33 9.54 4.72 -11.45
N THR A 34 8.26 5.04 -11.24
CA THR A 34 7.52 4.60 -10.06
C THR A 34 7.33 3.09 -10.05
N ALA A 35 6.97 2.49 -11.18
CA ALA A 35 6.80 1.05 -11.30
C ALA A 35 8.11 0.30 -11.05
N GLU A 36 9.22 0.78 -11.62
CA GLU A 36 10.56 0.23 -11.42
C GLU A 36 10.96 0.30 -9.94
N PHE A 37 10.83 1.47 -9.31
CA PHE A 37 11.11 1.65 -7.89
C PHE A 37 10.38 0.65 -7.00
N PHE A 38 9.07 0.47 -7.20
CA PHE A 38 8.30 -0.48 -6.41
C PHE A 38 8.65 -1.94 -6.73
N SER A 39 9.05 -2.24 -7.97
CA SER A 39 9.46 -3.59 -8.36
C SER A 39 10.78 -4.05 -7.74
N ASP A 40 11.67 -3.11 -7.43
CA ASP A 40 12.95 -3.40 -6.77
C ASP A 40 12.80 -3.75 -5.28
N ILE A 41 11.77 -3.22 -4.62
CA ILE A 41 11.60 -3.34 -3.16
C ILE A 41 10.43 -4.22 -2.74
N LEU A 42 9.45 -4.46 -3.62
CA LEU A 42 8.25 -5.26 -3.33
C LEU A 42 8.20 -6.51 -4.18
N SER A 43 7.77 -7.61 -3.57
CA SER A 43 7.35 -8.79 -4.33
C SER A 43 6.14 -8.48 -5.22
N GLU A 44 5.97 -9.24 -6.30
CA GLU A 44 4.82 -9.14 -7.20
C GLU A 44 3.48 -9.21 -6.44
N THR A 45 3.40 -10.08 -5.43
CA THR A 45 2.20 -10.22 -4.60
C THR A 45 1.91 -8.96 -3.79
N GLU A 46 2.94 -8.30 -3.25
CA GLU A 46 2.80 -7.05 -2.50
C GLU A 46 2.37 -5.91 -3.41
N GLN A 47 2.92 -5.81 -4.63
CA GLN A 47 2.52 -4.82 -5.62
C GLN A 47 1.03 -4.95 -5.97
N VAL A 48 0.57 -6.17 -6.27
CA VAL A 48 -0.84 -6.45 -6.55
C VAL A 48 -1.73 -6.08 -5.36
N MET A 49 -1.32 -6.40 -4.15
CA MET A 49 -2.10 -6.07 -2.95
C MET A 49 -2.20 -4.57 -2.69
N ILE A 50 -1.12 -3.80 -2.89
CA ILE A 50 -1.14 -2.34 -2.78
C ILE A 50 -2.08 -1.74 -3.83
N ALA A 51 -1.94 -2.14 -5.10
CA ALA A 51 -2.79 -1.66 -6.18
C ALA A 51 -4.28 -1.94 -5.92
N LYS A 52 -4.61 -3.15 -5.45
CA LYS A 52 -5.97 -3.51 -5.06
C LYS A 52 -6.50 -2.68 -3.90
N ARG A 53 -5.69 -2.46 -2.84
CA ARG A 53 -6.11 -1.65 -1.68
C ARG A 53 -6.33 -0.19 -2.06
N TYR A 54 -5.46 0.39 -2.87
CA TYR A 54 -5.63 1.74 -3.39
C TYR A 54 -6.91 1.87 -4.22
N THR A 55 -7.15 0.91 -5.13
CA THR A 55 -8.37 0.87 -5.96
C THR A 55 -9.63 0.72 -5.09
N ALA A 56 -9.57 -0.13 -4.06
CA ALA A 56 -10.66 -0.29 -3.10
C ALA A 56 -10.99 1.03 -2.38
N ALA A 57 -9.97 1.79 -1.94
CA ALA A 57 -10.15 3.09 -1.32
C ALA A 57 -10.88 4.08 -2.25
N ILE A 58 -10.48 4.13 -3.52
CA ILE A 58 -11.14 4.97 -4.54
C ILE A 58 -12.61 4.56 -4.73
N LEU A 59 -12.89 3.26 -4.84
CA LEU A 59 -14.26 2.78 -5.05
C LEU A 59 -15.14 3.03 -3.82
N LEU A 60 -14.61 2.89 -2.61
CA LEU A 60 -15.32 3.23 -1.38
C LEU A 60 -15.62 4.73 -1.32
N ALA A 61 -14.65 5.58 -1.64
CA ALA A 61 -14.84 7.03 -1.71
C ALA A 61 -15.88 7.45 -2.77
N LYS A 62 -16.02 6.66 -3.84
CA LYS A 62 -17.06 6.82 -4.88
C LYS A 62 -18.43 6.24 -4.48
N GLY A 63 -18.57 5.65 -3.30
CA GLY A 63 -19.84 5.12 -2.79
C GLY A 63 -20.19 3.71 -3.28
N TYR A 64 -19.27 2.98 -3.88
CA TYR A 64 -19.52 1.59 -4.26
C TYR A 64 -19.66 0.69 -3.03
N ASN A 65 -20.55 -0.31 -3.11
CA ASN A 65 -20.78 -1.21 -2.00
C ASN A 65 -19.62 -2.19 -1.79
N GLN A 66 -19.34 -2.54 -0.52
CA GLN A 66 -18.21 -3.40 -0.15
C GLN A 66 -18.28 -4.79 -0.79
N THR A 67 -19.48 -5.36 -0.91
CA THR A 67 -19.70 -6.69 -1.51
C THR A 67 -19.24 -6.73 -2.96
N HIS A 68 -19.54 -5.68 -3.73
CA HIS A 68 -19.15 -5.52 -5.12
C HIS A 68 -17.64 -5.34 -5.24
N ILE A 69 -17.05 -4.45 -4.44
CA ILE A 69 -15.61 -4.21 -4.43
C ILE A 69 -14.84 -5.50 -4.09
N LYS A 70 -15.30 -6.24 -3.06
CA LYS A 70 -14.75 -7.55 -2.70
C LYS A 70 -14.75 -8.51 -3.87
N LYS A 71 -15.87 -8.62 -4.59
CA LYS A 71 -16.01 -9.54 -5.72
C LYS A 71 -15.14 -9.15 -6.91
N VAL A 72 -15.06 -7.86 -7.24
CA VAL A 72 -14.30 -7.37 -8.39
C VAL A 72 -12.80 -7.42 -8.13
N LEU A 73 -12.35 -7.03 -6.93
CA LEU A 73 -10.92 -6.97 -6.59
C LEU A 73 -10.40 -8.26 -5.95
N ASN A 74 -11.26 -9.26 -5.73
CA ASN A 74 -10.95 -10.50 -5.02
C ASN A 74 -10.28 -10.24 -3.66
N LEU A 75 -10.91 -9.38 -2.86
CA LEU A 75 -10.44 -9.00 -1.52
C LEU A 75 -11.30 -9.64 -0.43
N SER A 76 -10.72 -9.89 0.75
CA SER A 76 -11.51 -10.26 1.93
C SER A 76 -12.22 -9.05 2.53
N TYR A 77 -13.33 -9.27 3.23
CA TYR A 77 -13.97 -8.22 4.03
C TYR A 77 -13.02 -7.66 5.10
N SER A 78 -12.16 -8.50 5.68
CA SER A 78 -11.12 -8.06 6.62
C SER A 78 -10.13 -7.07 5.98
N THR A 79 -9.83 -7.21 4.69
CA THR A 79 -8.96 -6.25 4.00
C THR A 79 -9.69 -4.94 3.75
N LEU A 80 -10.95 -4.99 3.28
CA LEU A 80 -11.76 -3.80 3.03
C LEU A 80 -11.99 -2.97 4.31
N GLY A 81 -12.24 -3.62 5.44
CA GLY A 81 -12.43 -2.94 6.72
C GLY A 81 -11.17 -2.28 7.31
N THR A 82 -9.99 -2.46 6.70
CA THR A 82 -8.76 -1.73 7.10
C THR A 82 -8.45 -0.54 6.20
N VAL A 83 -9.19 -0.38 5.10
CA VAL A 83 -8.98 0.67 4.10
C VAL A 83 -9.85 1.91 4.37
N ALA A 84 -10.99 1.73 5.05
CA ALA A 84 -11.94 2.78 5.43
C ALA A 84 -12.23 2.74 6.93
#